data_AF-A0A3D5NVI5-F1
#
_entry.id   AF-A0A3D5NVI5-F1
#
_cell.length_a   1.000
_cell.length_b   1.000
_cell.length_c   1.000
_cell.angle_alpha   90.00
_cell.angle_beta   90.00
_cell.angle_gamma   90.00
#
_symmetry.space_group_name_H-M   'P 1'
#
loop_
_entity.id
_entity.type
_entity.pdbx_description
1 polymer ?
#
loop_
_entity_poly.entity_id
_entity_poly.type
_entity_poly.pdbx_seq_one_letter_code
_entity_poly.pdbx_strand_id
1 'polypeptide(L)'
;MDYDVIILGGGLVGCSMAYELCKYNLNIGIIEKNFDVAEDVALFNSSLILDGKDVDEDRVFELIRRSNMKLDELSEELDVFYEKVPSFTVYPSKEKAEKIYKRAKERGIEGISLLSTKEANKMNHNIKPSDGYAIYSMNTGVISPYDYATAMAEIAYDNGVSFRLEEEVTDIQDLPRGGIKVTTNKNRYTARVVVRTTFGDKYTIKKDLDTVGPEDIVENMLIEKDFLNEVKHIIKEYKDNGEVITLLPTSTNKLLASLQTTSSKEFSQMKKEVESVIGPFPPERVDIINENRYWTEPIMIDSEYQEDGYIHIQSKNYAVDNVLAALTSDVVELVLQHFKATTNNDFEGKRRKYYRFREMNDEERNEIIQIDPKYGKMICLCSNVTEGEIVDSIRRPMGARTVEGVRRRTGTIFGRCQGSYCLTKVIGILARELHKSPLDIMNDKKDSQVIFARIKEFDSM
;
A
#
# COMPACT_ATOMS: atom_id res chain seq x y z
N MET A 1 -22.63 -11.65 -17.22
CA MET A 1 -22.47 -12.14 -15.84
C MET A 1 -22.99 -11.03 -14.96
N ASP A 2 -23.79 -11.39 -13.96
CA ASP A 2 -24.51 -10.42 -13.14
C ASP A 2 -23.96 -10.51 -11.73
N TYR A 3 -23.57 -9.37 -11.17
CA TYR A 3 -23.07 -9.21 -9.81
C TYR A 3 -24.08 -8.38 -9.01
N ASP A 4 -24.11 -8.55 -7.69
CA ASP A 4 -24.81 -7.59 -6.84
C ASP A 4 -24.01 -6.27 -6.81
N VAL A 5 -22.70 -6.39 -6.58
CA VAL A 5 -21.77 -5.27 -6.49
C VAL A 5 -20.56 -5.49 -7.40
N ILE A 6 -20.22 -4.48 -8.21
CA ILE A 6 -18.94 -4.44 -8.93
C ILE A 6 -18.06 -3.34 -8.33
N ILE A 7 -16.83 -3.70 -7.96
CA ILE A 7 -15.77 -2.79 -7.54
C ILE A 7 -14.85 -2.55 -8.73
N LEU A 8 -14.56 -1.29 -9.05
CA LEU A 8 -13.67 -0.92 -10.15
C LEU A 8 -12.33 -0.44 -9.60
N GLY A 9 -11.27 -1.22 -9.86
CA GLY A 9 -9.92 -1.01 -9.36
C GLY A 9 -9.59 -1.97 -8.21
N GLY A 10 -8.46 -2.66 -8.34
CA GLY A 10 -7.85 -3.57 -7.38
C GLY A 10 -6.73 -2.95 -6.55
N GLY A 11 -6.70 -1.62 -6.41
CA GLY A 11 -5.80 -0.92 -5.49
C GLY A 11 -6.20 -1.09 -4.02
N LEU A 12 -5.52 -0.38 -3.11
CA LEU A 12 -5.75 -0.50 -1.65
C LEU A 12 -7.23 -0.34 -1.25
N VAL A 13 -7.91 0.66 -1.79
CA VAL A 13 -9.34 0.93 -1.49
C VAL A 13 -10.24 -0.18 -2.04
N GLY A 14 -9.98 -0.65 -3.26
CA GLY A 14 -10.76 -1.73 -3.88
C GLY A 14 -10.64 -3.05 -3.11
N CYS A 15 -9.42 -3.39 -2.67
CA CYS A 15 -9.17 -4.55 -1.82
C CYS A 15 -9.90 -4.43 -0.46
N SER A 16 -9.87 -3.26 0.17
CA SER A 16 -10.59 -3.03 1.42
C SER A 16 -12.11 -3.10 1.26
N MET A 17 -12.66 -2.54 0.18
CA MET A 17 -14.09 -2.68 -0.14
C MET A 17 -14.49 -4.14 -0.35
N ALA A 18 -13.66 -4.93 -1.04
CA ALA A 18 -13.92 -6.35 -1.24
C ALA A 18 -13.92 -7.14 0.09
N TYR A 19 -12.96 -6.84 0.97
CA TYR A 19 -12.86 -7.45 2.30
C TYR A 19 -14.03 -7.08 3.22
N GLU A 20 -14.49 -5.83 3.21
CA GLU A 20 -15.64 -5.43 4.03
C GLU A 20 -16.96 -5.99 3.48
N LEU A 21 -17.14 -6.00 2.15
CA LEU A 21 -18.38 -6.49 1.54
C LEU A 21 -18.53 -8.02 1.59
N CYS A 22 -17.44 -8.80 1.60
CA CYS A 22 -17.52 -10.27 1.64
C CYS A 22 -18.03 -10.82 2.98
N LYS A 23 -18.16 -9.96 4.01
CA LYS A 23 -18.83 -10.24 5.29
C LYS A 23 -20.36 -10.35 5.14
N TYR A 24 -20.90 -10.06 3.95
CA TYR A 24 -22.32 -10.12 3.64
C TYR A 24 -22.58 -11.08 2.47
N ASN A 25 -23.78 -11.67 2.43
CA ASN A 25 -24.20 -12.57 1.36
C ASN A 25 -24.52 -11.78 0.07
N LEU A 26 -23.48 -11.36 -0.63
CA LEU A 26 -23.52 -10.61 -1.88
C LEU A 26 -22.63 -11.28 -2.94
N ASN A 27 -23.08 -11.30 -4.18
CA ASN A 27 -22.24 -11.70 -5.30
C ASN A 27 -21.37 -10.51 -5.76
N ILE A 28 -20.09 -10.51 -5.37
CA ILE A 28 -19.20 -9.37 -5.55
C ILE A 28 -18.17 -9.68 -6.65
N GLY A 29 -17.98 -8.73 -7.56
CA GLY A 29 -16.93 -8.76 -8.58
C GLY A 29 -15.99 -7.57 -8.45
N ILE A 30 -14.69 -7.78 -8.66
CA ILE A 30 -13.71 -6.70 -8.80
C ILE A 30 -13.04 -6.78 -10.16
N ILE A 31 -12.90 -5.63 -10.82
CA ILE A 31 -12.30 -5.52 -12.15
C ILE A 31 -11.01 -4.70 -12.01
N GLU A 32 -9.88 -5.32 -12.34
CA GLU A 32 -8.53 -4.74 -12.24
C GLU A 32 -7.80 -4.93 -13.57
N LYS A 33 -7.21 -3.83 -14.07
CA LYS A 33 -6.57 -3.79 -15.38
C LYS A 33 -5.19 -4.44 -15.42
N ASN A 34 -4.52 -4.52 -14.28
CA ASN A 34 -3.18 -5.06 -14.14
C ASN A 34 -3.16 -6.57 -13.85
N PHE A 35 -1.97 -7.17 -13.78
CA PHE A 35 -1.79 -8.61 -13.60
C PHE A 35 -2.00 -9.06 -12.15
N ASP A 36 -1.91 -8.12 -11.21
CA ASP A 36 -2.04 -8.32 -9.78
C ASP A 36 -2.82 -7.17 -9.14
N VAL A 37 -3.26 -7.38 -7.91
CA VAL A 37 -3.86 -6.31 -7.09
C VAL A 37 -2.77 -5.42 -6.49
N ALA A 38 -3.15 -4.20 -6.14
CA ALA A 38 -2.34 -3.20 -5.46
C ALA A 38 -1.06 -2.79 -6.22
N GLU A 39 -0.97 -3.03 -7.53
CA GLU A 39 0.18 -2.64 -8.37
C GLU A 39 0.49 -1.13 -8.32
N ASP A 40 -0.52 -0.30 -8.07
CA ASP A 40 -0.41 1.16 -7.91
C ASP A 40 0.02 1.61 -6.49
N VAL A 41 0.01 0.70 -5.52
CA VAL A 41 0.52 0.96 -4.17
C VAL A 41 2.04 1.01 -4.21
N ALA A 42 2.61 1.97 -3.49
CA ALA A 42 4.06 2.16 -3.43
C ALA A 42 4.77 0.85 -3.06
N LEU A 43 5.86 0.56 -3.77
CA LEU A 43 6.66 -0.66 -3.60
C LEU A 43 7.30 -0.78 -2.20
N PHE A 44 7.29 0.29 -1.40
CA PHE A 44 7.88 0.29 -0.07
C PHE A 44 6.94 -0.40 0.94
N ASN A 45 7.50 -1.33 1.71
CA ASN A 45 6.80 -2.01 2.81
C ASN A 45 6.67 -1.11 4.06
N SER A 46 6.47 0.19 3.87
CA SER A 46 6.37 1.18 4.96
C SER A 46 5.57 2.40 4.49
N SER A 47 4.52 2.70 5.23
CA SER A 47 3.70 3.90 5.14
C SER A 47 3.43 4.42 6.55
N LEU A 48 3.30 5.74 6.70
CA LEU A 48 3.10 6.41 7.98
C LEU A 48 1.65 6.28 8.43
N ILE A 49 1.46 5.70 9.63
CA ILE A 49 0.22 5.80 10.39
C ILE A 49 0.22 7.10 11.20
N LEU A 50 -0.74 7.96 10.87
CA LEU A 50 -0.95 9.31 11.39
C LEU A 50 -1.84 9.28 12.64
N ASP A 51 -1.57 10.21 13.55
CA ASP A 51 -2.42 10.49 14.70
C ASP A 51 -3.45 11.60 14.43
N GLY A 52 -3.44 12.16 13.22
CA GLY A 52 -4.38 13.20 12.78
C GLY A 52 -4.12 14.60 13.33
N LYS A 53 -3.06 14.84 14.11
CA LYS A 53 -2.75 16.18 14.66
C LYS A 53 -2.52 17.24 13.58
N ASP A 54 -1.87 16.82 12.49
CA ASP A 54 -1.48 17.66 11.35
C ASP A 54 -2.62 17.91 10.35
N VAL A 55 -3.75 17.21 10.49
CA VAL A 55 -4.87 17.30 9.54
C VAL A 55 -5.74 18.52 9.84
N ASP A 56 -5.96 19.36 8.84
CA ASP A 56 -6.77 20.56 8.99
C ASP A 56 -8.27 20.25 9.03
N GLU A 57 -8.76 19.35 8.18
CA GLU A 57 -10.17 18.98 8.10
C GLU A 57 -10.62 18.02 9.22
N ASP A 58 -11.64 18.40 9.98
CA ASP A 58 -12.17 17.58 11.07
C ASP A 58 -12.79 16.26 10.59
N ARG A 59 -13.39 16.23 9.38
CA ARG A 59 -13.93 15.00 8.79
C ARG A 59 -12.84 13.96 8.54
N VAL A 60 -11.70 14.38 8.00
CA VAL A 60 -10.55 13.49 7.74
C VAL A 60 -9.92 13.06 9.05
N PHE A 61 -9.82 13.96 10.04
CA PHE A 61 -9.37 13.59 11.39
C PHE A 61 -10.25 12.47 12.01
N GLU A 62 -11.57 12.58 11.92
CA GLU A 62 -12.46 11.55 12.48
C GLU A 62 -12.36 10.22 11.72
N LEU A 63 -12.14 10.25 10.40
CA LEU A 63 -11.84 9.03 9.63
C LEU A 63 -10.53 8.35 10.09
N ILE A 64 -9.47 9.13 10.33
CA ILE A 64 -8.19 8.62 10.84
C ILE A 64 -8.39 8.02 12.23
N ARG A 65 -9.08 8.74 13.12
CA ARG A 65 -9.35 8.29 14.48
C ARG A 65 -10.10 6.95 14.49
N ARG A 66 -11.20 6.84 13.73
CA ARG A 66 -11.99 5.59 13.62
C ARG A 66 -11.20 4.45 12.99
N SER A 67 -10.33 4.73 12.02
CA SER A 67 -9.50 3.70 11.38
C SER A 67 -8.41 3.18 12.32
N ASN A 68 -7.72 4.08 13.04
CA ASN A 68 -6.68 3.71 14.00
C ASN A 68 -7.22 2.85 15.16
N MET A 69 -8.47 3.07 15.58
CA MET A 69 -9.12 2.24 16.61
C MET A 69 -9.25 0.77 16.22
N LYS A 70 -9.30 0.45 14.92
CA LYS A 70 -9.42 -0.92 14.40
C LYS A 70 -8.07 -1.51 13.97
N LEU A 71 -7.02 -0.71 13.89
CA LEU A 71 -5.79 -1.07 13.18
C LEU A 71 -5.00 -2.19 13.88
N ASP A 72 -4.94 -2.18 15.21
CA ASP A 72 -4.27 -3.23 15.98
C ASP A 72 -4.90 -4.61 15.67
N GLU A 73 -6.21 -4.75 15.91
CA GLU A 73 -6.98 -5.98 15.65
C GLU A 73 -6.91 -6.40 14.18
N LEU A 74 -7.13 -5.47 13.26
CA LEU A 74 -7.11 -5.77 11.83
C LEU A 74 -5.73 -6.21 11.35
N SER A 75 -4.64 -5.62 11.87
CA SER A 75 -3.29 -6.03 11.50
C SER A 75 -2.96 -7.47 11.94
N GLU A 76 -3.48 -7.89 13.09
CA GLU A 76 -3.34 -9.26 13.59
C GLU A 76 -4.15 -10.26 12.77
N GLU A 77 -5.41 -9.93 12.43
CA GLU A 77 -6.27 -10.79 11.60
C GLU A 77 -5.70 -10.99 10.18
N LEU A 78 -5.17 -9.90 9.60
CA LEU A 78 -4.60 -9.89 8.27
C LEU A 78 -3.16 -10.45 8.22
N ASP A 79 -2.50 -10.66 9.37
CA ASP A 79 -1.08 -11.01 9.47
C ASP A 79 -0.18 -10.04 8.67
N VAL A 80 -0.42 -8.74 8.87
CA VAL A 80 0.28 -7.65 8.19
C VAL A 80 1.21 -6.94 9.16
N PHE A 81 2.41 -6.57 8.69
CA PHE A 81 3.33 -5.78 9.49
C PHE A 81 2.72 -4.41 9.84
N TYR A 82 2.47 -4.22 11.13
CA TYR A 82 2.13 -2.95 11.75
C TYR A 82 2.92 -2.80 13.05
N GLU A 83 3.59 -1.67 13.21
CA GLU A 83 4.35 -1.36 14.42
C GLU A 83 3.98 0.04 14.91
N LYS A 84 3.64 0.17 16.19
CA LYS A 84 3.50 1.47 16.85
C LYS A 84 4.88 2.06 17.08
N VAL A 85 5.16 3.16 16.40
CA VAL A 85 6.45 3.83 16.41
C VAL A 85 6.21 5.30 16.74
N PRO A 86 6.68 5.81 17.90
CA PRO A 86 6.53 7.21 18.24
C PRO A 86 7.22 8.11 17.20
N SER A 87 6.64 9.29 17.00
CA SER A 87 7.12 10.28 16.05
C SER A 87 7.59 11.56 16.71
N PHE A 88 8.55 12.21 16.07
CA PHE A 88 8.89 13.61 16.29
C PHE A 88 8.57 14.38 15.03
N THR A 89 7.67 15.37 15.15
CA THR A 89 7.31 16.27 14.05
C THR A 89 7.89 17.65 14.33
N VAL A 90 8.88 18.09 13.56
CA VAL A 90 9.55 19.38 13.67
C VAL A 90 8.84 20.41 12.79
N TYR A 91 8.58 21.58 13.34
CA TYR A 91 7.90 22.69 12.66
C TYR A 91 8.81 23.91 12.49
N PRO A 92 8.59 24.71 11.43
CA PRO A 92 9.42 25.87 11.12
C PRO A 92 9.35 26.99 12.17
N SER A 93 8.24 27.08 12.92
CA SER A 93 8.06 28.10 13.95
C SER A 93 7.36 27.57 15.18
N LYS A 94 7.63 28.23 16.31
CA LYS A 94 6.95 28.00 17.59
C LYS A 94 5.44 28.16 17.46
N GLU A 95 4.99 29.23 16.82
CA GLU A 95 3.57 29.55 16.65
C GLU A 95 2.83 28.43 15.90
N LYS A 96 3.43 27.89 14.83
CA LYS A 96 2.83 26.78 14.07
C LYS A 96 2.74 25.52 14.93
N ALA A 97 3.79 25.20 15.69
CA ALA A 97 3.79 24.05 16.59
C ALA A 97 2.75 24.20 17.72
N GLU A 98 2.65 25.38 18.34
CA GLU A 98 1.67 25.67 19.39
C GLU A 98 0.23 25.59 18.87
N LYS A 99 -0.04 26.12 17.68
CA LYS A 99 -1.35 26.03 17.03
C LYS A 99 -1.76 24.56 16.82
N ILE A 100 -0.88 23.75 16.26
CA ILE A 100 -1.16 22.32 15.99
C ILE A 100 -1.30 21.54 17.30
N TYR A 101 -0.44 21.79 18.28
CA TYR A 101 -0.53 21.17 19.59
C TYR A 101 -1.85 21.50 20.29
N LYS A 102 -2.26 22.78 20.29
CA LYS A 102 -3.54 23.20 20.86
C LYS A 102 -4.72 22.50 20.20
N ARG A 103 -4.76 22.46 18.86
CA ARG A 103 -5.80 21.74 18.11
C ARG A 103 -5.83 20.26 18.49
N ALA A 104 -4.67 19.62 18.61
CA ALA A 104 -4.56 18.22 19.00
C ALA A 104 -5.12 17.98 20.41
N LYS A 105 -4.86 18.88 21.36
CA LYS A 105 -5.44 18.82 22.71
C LYS A 105 -6.95 19.05 22.71
N GLU A 106 -7.46 19.99 21.91
CA GLU A 106 -8.90 20.23 21.73
C GLU A 106 -9.62 19.02 21.12
N ARG A 107 -8.95 18.29 20.23
CA ARG A 107 -9.41 17.00 19.65
C ARG A 107 -9.29 15.81 20.59
N GLY A 108 -8.74 15.98 21.80
CA GLY A 108 -8.56 14.90 22.76
C GLY A 108 -7.43 13.93 22.44
N ILE A 109 -6.44 14.33 21.62
CA ILE A 109 -5.26 13.50 21.36
C ILE A 109 -4.37 13.51 22.61
N GLU A 110 -4.25 12.33 23.24
CA GLU A 110 -3.39 12.09 24.41
C GLU A 110 -1.99 11.59 24.00
N GLY A 111 -1.05 11.45 24.93
CA GLY A 111 0.29 10.91 24.61
C GLY A 111 1.14 11.81 23.70
N ILE A 112 0.86 13.12 23.66
CA ILE A 112 1.60 14.12 22.89
C ILE A 112 2.26 15.18 23.77
N SER A 113 3.45 15.63 23.36
CA SER A 113 4.23 16.66 24.06
C SER A 113 4.77 17.69 23.09
N LEU A 114 4.60 18.97 23.41
CA LEU A 114 5.28 20.07 22.72
C LEU A 114 6.66 20.27 23.35
N LEU A 115 7.71 20.21 22.53
CA LEU A 115 9.10 20.27 22.94
C LEU A 115 9.85 21.34 22.14
N SER A 116 10.83 21.98 22.75
CA SER A 116 11.89 22.64 21.96
C SER A 116 12.73 21.58 21.23
N THR A 117 13.35 21.91 20.11
CA THR A 117 14.27 20.98 19.42
C THR A 117 15.47 20.57 20.29
N LYS A 118 15.88 21.40 21.25
CA LYS A 118 16.91 21.09 22.25
C LYS A 118 16.45 19.99 23.23
N GLU A 119 15.18 19.99 23.63
CA GLU A 119 14.60 18.91 24.45
C GLU A 119 14.38 17.65 23.62
N ALA A 120 13.85 17.79 22.40
CA ALA A 120 13.67 16.67 21.49
C ALA A 120 14.99 15.99 21.13
N ASN A 121 16.09 16.75 20.95
CA ASN A 121 17.43 16.21 20.73
C ASN A 121 17.94 15.33 21.88
N LYS A 122 17.58 15.64 23.13
CA LYS A 122 17.93 14.80 24.30
C LYS A 122 17.23 13.43 24.26
N MET A 123 16.06 13.36 23.61
CA MET A 123 15.30 12.11 23.43
C MET A 123 15.71 11.37 22.14
N ASN A 124 16.05 12.11 21.10
CA ASN A 124 16.45 11.57 19.81
C ASN A 124 17.51 12.48 19.17
N HIS A 125 18.77 12.03 19.18
CA HIS A 125 19.91 12.80 18.68
C HIS A 125 19.86 13.14 17.18
N ASN A 126 19.01 12.46 16.40
CA ASN A 126 18.79 12.80 14.98
C ASN A 126 18.04 14.13 14.81
N ILE A 127 17.38 14.65 15.85
CA ILE A 127 16.73 15.96 15.80
C ILE A 127 17.77 17.02 16.08
N LYS A 128 18.09 17.84 15.09
CA LYS A 128 19.13 18.87 15.24
C LYS A 128 18.65 19.99 16.18
N PRO A 129 19.44 20.36 17.21
CA PRO A 129 19.09 21.45 18.10
C PRO A 129 19.12 22.79 17.35
N SER A 130 18.02 23.52 17.38
CA SER A 130 17.84 24.84 16.78
C SER A 130 16.93 25.70 17.67
N ASP A 131 16.41 26.81 17.15
CA ASP A 131 15.35 27.59 17.82
C ASP A 131 13.92 27.14 17.42
N GLY A 132 13.82 25.98 16.75
CA GLY A 132 12.55 25.36 16.36
C GLY A 132 11.87 24.57 17.48
N TYR A 133 10.67 24.08 17.17
CA TYR A 133 9.83 23.28 18.07
C TYR A 133 9.41 21.97 17.41
N ALA A 134 9.23 20.93 18.22
CA ALA A 134 8.77 19.64 17.79
C ALA A 134 7.57 19.18 18.62
N ILE A 135 6.65 18.44 18.01
CA ILE A 135 5.64 17.67 18.73
C ILE A 135 6.08 16.21 18.73
N TYR A 136 6.27 15.65 19.92
CA TYR A 136 6.43 14.21 20.12
C TYR A 136 5.06 13.56 20.25
N SER A 137 4.85 12.41 19.61
CA SER A 137 3.59 11.65 19.67
C SER A 137 3.84 10.16 19.81
N MET A 138 3.14 9.52 20.73
CA MET A 138 3.15 8.06 20.92
C MET A 138 2.14 7.32 20.03
N ASN A 139 1.31 8.05 19.26
CA ASN A 139 0.14 7.49 18.57
C ASN A 139 0.35 7.26 17.07
N THR A 140 1.60 7.30 16.61
CA THR A 140 1.97 7.03 15.22
C THR A 140 2.50 5.62 15.05
N GLY A 141 2.61 5.17 13.81
CA GLY A 141 3.14 3.86 13.49
C GLY A 141 3.54 3.71 12.04
N VAL A 142 3.93 2.49 11.69
CA VAL A 142 4.32 2.11 10.35
C VAL A 142 3.56 0.86 9.94
N ILE A 143 3.01 0.86 8.73
CA ILE A 143 2.34 -0.30 8.12
C ILE A 143 2.95 -0.62 6.76
N SER A 144 2.86 -1.87 6.31
CA SER A 144 3.12 -2.24 4.92
C SER A 144 1.84 -2.08 4.07
N PRO A 145 1.68 -1.02 3.25
CA PRO A 145 0.42 -0.74 2.56
C PRO A 145 0.09 -1.78 1.48
N TYR A 146 1.10 -2.31 0.79
CA TYR A 146 0.88 -3.36 -0.21
C TYR A 146 0.47 -4.69 0.44
N ASP A 147 1.13 -5.07 1.53
CA ASP A 147 0.77 -6.30 2.24
C ASP A 147 -0.63 -6.17 2.85
N TYR A 148 -0.99 -4.96 3.32
CA TYR A 148 -2.34 -4.64 3.76
C TYR A 148 -3.38 -4.88 2.66
N ALA A 149 -3.16 -4.36 1.45
CA ALA A 149 -4.05 -4.57 0.30
C ALA A 149 -4.13 -6.06 -0.12
N THR A 150 -3.00 -6.74 -0.26
CA THR A 150 -2.99 -8.15 -0.70
C THR A 150 -3.59 -9.09 0.33
N ALA A 151 -3.39 -8.85 1.63
CA ALA A 151 -4.04 -9.63 2.69
C ALA A 151 -5.56 -9.54 2.61
N MET A 152 -6.10 -8.32 2.47
CA MET A 152 -7.54 -8.10 2.29
C MET A 152 -8.07 -8.78 1.02
N ALA A 153 -7.32 -8.71 -0.08
CA ALA A 153 -7.71 -9.36 -1.34
C ALA A 153 -7.70 -10.90 -1.25
N GLU A 154 -6.71 -11.48 -0.57
CA GLU A 154 -6.61 -12.92 -0.34
C GLU A 154 -7.82 -13.44 0.45
N ILE A 155 -8.16 -12.76 1.54
CA ILE A 155 -9.32 -13.11 2.36
C ILE A 155 -10.61 -12.92 1.57
N ALA A 156 -10.76 -11.81 0.85
CA ALA A 156 -11.94 -11.57 0.02
C ALA A 156 -12.12 -12.67 -1.04
N TYR A 157 -11.03 -13.11 -1.67
CA TYR A 157 -11.04 -14.20 -2.65
C TYR A 157 -11.49 -15.52 -2.02
N ASP A 158 -10.95 -15.89 -0.87
CA ASP A 158 -11.32 -17.11 -0.14
C ASP A 158 -12.78 -17.08 0.34
N ASN A 159 -13.32 -15.88 0.58
CA ASN A 159 -14.73 -15.65 0.91
C ASN A 159 -15.64 -15.47 -0.34
N GLY A 160 -15.16 -15.83 -1.53
CA GLY A 160 -15.99 -15.95 -2.73
C GLY A 160 -16.08 -14.71 -3.62
N VAL A 161 -15.33 -13.64 -3.34
CA VAL A 161 -15.25 -12.48 -4.23
C VAL A 161 -14.57 -12.87 -5.55
N SER A 162 -15.18 -12.49 -6.67
CA SER A 162 -14.65 -12.77 -8.01
C SER A 162 -13.69 -11.69 -8.48
N PHE A 163 -12.42 -12.03 -8.70
CA PHE A 163 -11.43 -11.11 -9.26
C PHE A 163 -11.26 -11.29 -10.78
N ARG A 164 -11.41 -10.19 -11.53
CA ARG A 164 -11.18 -10.11 -12.98
C ARG A 164 -9.94 -9.26 -13.24
N LEU A 165 -8.78 -9.92 -13.22
CA LEU A 165 -7.48 -9.30 -13.49
C LEU A 165 -7.23 -9.16 -15.00
N GLU A 166 -6.26 -8.32 -15.35
CA GLU A 166 -5.88 -7.98 -16.72
C GLU A 166 -7.08 -7.46 -17.55
N GLU A 167 -8.10 -6.89 -16.89
CA GLU A 167 -9.36 -6.52 -17.50
C GLU A 167 -9.64 -5.04 -17.27
N GLU A 168 -9.67 -4.28 -18.36
CA GLU A 168 -9.76 -2.83 -18.33
C GLU A 168 -11.20 -2.39 -18.64
N VAL A 169 -11.77 -1.60 -17.75
CA VAL A 169 -13.08 -0.96 -17.96
C VAL A 169 -12.96 0.08 -19.06
N THR A 170 -13.86 0.01 -20.03
CA THR A 170 -13.90 0.95 -21.16
C THR A 170 -15.12 1.86 -21.12
N ASP A 171 -16.21 1.43 -20.47
CA ASP A 171 -17.47 2.17 -20.47
C ASP A 171 -18.40 1.74 -19.33
N ILE A 172 -19.20 2.68 -18.81
CA ILE A 172 -20.21 2.45 -17.76
C ILE A 172 -21.50 3.15 -18.19
N GLN A 173 -22.62 2.43 -18.12
CA GLN A 173 -23.92 2.96 -18.53
C GLN A 173 -25.03 2.50 -17.58
N ASP A 174 -25.96 3.39 -17.26
CA ASP A 174 -27.22 3.02 -16.63
C ASP A 174 -28.05 2.12 -17.53
N LEU A 175 -28.79 1.19 -16.92
CA LEU A 175 -29.75 0.34 -17.61
C LEU A 175 -31.17 0.91 -17.51
N PRO A 176 -31.99 0.85 -18.58
CA PRO A 176 -33.35 1.39 -18.59
C PRO A 176 -34.33 0.80 -17.55
N ARG A 177 -33.97 -0.33 -16.92
CA ARG A 177 -34.80 -1.03 -15.92
C ARG A 177 -34.13 -1.09 -14.54
N GLY A 178 -33.15 -0.22 -14.30
CA GLY A 178 -32.35 -0.19 -13.08
C GLY A 178 -31.10 -1.07 -13.16
N GLY A 179 -30.09 -0.69 -12.37
CA GLY A 179 -28.76 -1.29 -12.40
C GLY A 179 -27.85 -0.66 -13.45
N ILE A 180 -26.59 -1.09 -13.43
CA ILE A 180 -25.49 -0.49 -14.17
C ILE A 180 -24.80 -1.56 -15.00
N LYS A 181 -24.50 -1.22 -16.25
CA LYS A 181 -23.71 -2.05 -17.16
C LYS A 181 -22.27 -1.55 -17.19
N VAL A 182 -21.34 -2.46 -16.93
CA VAL A 182 -19.90 -2.20 -17.04
C VAL A 182 -19.36 -2.97 -18.24
N THR A 183 -18.78 -2.26 -19.20
CA THR A 183 -18.14 -2.86 -20.40
C THR A 183 -16.63 -2.78 -20.23
N THR A 184 -15.94 -3.88 -20.53
CA THR A 184 -14.48 -3.98 -20.46
C THR A 184 -13.91 -4.34 -21.83
N ASN A 185 -12.58 -4.40 -21.93
CA ASN A 185 -11.89 -4.93 -23.11
C ASN A 185 -12.11 -6.44 -23.34
N LYS A 186 -12.68 -7.18 -22.38
CA LYS A 186 -12.89 -8.64 -22.47
C LYS A 186 -14.36 -9.06 -22.42
N ASN A 187 -15.19 -8.39 -21.61
CA ASN A 187 -16.55 -8.81 -21.29
C ASN A 187 -17.51 -7.64 -21.07
N ARG A 188 -18.76 -8.00 -20.77
CA ARG A 188 -19.81 -7.09 -20.30
C ARG A 188 -20.45 -7.67 -19.04
N TYR A 189 -20.59 -6.84 -18.03
CA TYR A 189 -21.17 -7.18 -16.75
C TYR A 189 -22.38 -6.29 -16.46
N THR A 190 -23.28 -6.78 -15.62
CA THR A 190 -24.30 -5.95 -14.99
C THR A 190 -24.17 -6.03 -13.48
N ALA A 191 -24.48 -4.94 -12.80
CA ALA A 191 -24.56 -4.91 -11.35
C ALA A 191 -25.65 -4.00 -10.86
N ARG A 192 -26.14 -4.24 -9.64
CA ARG A 192 -27.05 -3.31 -8.99
C ARG A 192 -26.32 -2.12 -8.42
N VAL A 193 -25.13 -2.33 -7.87
CA VAL A 193 -24.25 -1.26 -7.37
C VAL A 193 -22.88 -1.36 -8.01
N VAL A 194 -22.31 -0.22 -8.40
CA VAL A 194 -20.93 -0.07 -8.85
C VAL A 194 -20.22 0.88 -7.89
N VAL A 195 -19.17 0.36 -7.24
CA VAL A 195 -18.26 1.17 -6.42
C VAL A 195 -17.00 1.43 -7.22
N ARG A 196 -16.83 2.67 -7.68
CA ARG A 196 -15.63 3.10 -8.37
C ARG A 196 -14.59 3.53 -7.34
N THR A 197 -13.38 3.00 -7.44
CA THR A 197 -12.23 3.44 -6.63
C THR A 197 -11.06 3.94 -7.48
N THR A 198 -11.26 4.02 -8.80
CA THR A 198 -10.25 4.52 -9.74
C THR A 198 -10.26 6.05 -9.85
N PHE A 199 -9.09 6.59 -10.19
CA PHE A 199 -8.88 8.03 -10.34
C PHE A 199 -8.30 8.36 -11.73
N GLY A 200 -8.79 9.43 -12.36
CA GLY A 200 -8.30 9.89 -13.67
C GLY A 200 -8.80 9.10 -14.89
N ASP A 201 -9.48 7.97 -14.67
CA ASP A 201 -10.09 7.22 -15.77
C ASP A 201 -11.30 7.95 -16.37
N LYS A 202 -11.48 7.84 -17.69
CA LYS A 202 -12.52 8.56 -18.43
C LYS A 202 -13.89 7.87 -18.43
N TYR A 203 -13.97 6.62 -17.97
CA TYR A 203 -15.24 5.91 -17.86
C TYR A 203 -15.96 6.37 -16.59
N THR A 204 -17.16 6.90 -16.75
CA THR A 204 -18.02 7.36 -15.66
C THR A 204 -19.43 7.53 -16.19
N ILE A 205 -20.41 7.45 -15.29
CA ILE A 205 -21.80 7.82 -15.59
C ILE A 205 -21.93 9.36 -15.62
N LYS A 206 -21.01 10.08 -14.98
CA LYS A 206 -20.96 11.55 -14.99
C LYS A 206 -20.46 12.07 -16.33
N LYS A 207 -21.05 13.17 -16.84
CA LYS A 207 -20.62 13.79 -18.10
C LYS A 207 -19.41 14.71 -17.94
N ASP A 208 -19.20 15.26 -16.75
CA ASP A 208 -18.10 16.18 -16.46
C ASP A 208 -17.39 15.70 -15.17
N LEU A 209 -16.19 15.14 -15.34
CA LEU A 209 -15.22 15.00 -14.25
C LEU A 209 -14.07 15.93 -14.59
N ASP A 210 -14.16 17.17 -14.12
CA ASP A 210 -13.01 18.05 -14.07
C ASP A 210 -12.00 17.41 -13.11
N THR A 211 -10.96 16.80 -13.67
CA THR A 211 -9.78 16.38 -12.90
C THR A 211 -8.94 17.63 -12.70
N VAL A 212 -9.27 18.39 -11.66
CA VAL A 212 -8.51 19.57 -11.26
C VAL A 212 -7.91 19.29 -9.91
N GLY A 213 -6.63 19.55 -9.77
CA GLY A 213 -5.92 19.47 -8.49
C GLY A 213 -4.42 19.61 -8.70
N PRO A 214 -3.70 20.34 -7.83
CA PRO A 214 -2.25 20.27 -7.79
C PRO A 214 -1.80 18.82 -7.56
N GLU A 215 -0.65 18.46 -8.14
CA GLU A 215 0.02 17.20 -7.84
C GLU A 215 1.07 17.43 -6.77
N ASP A 216 0.86 16.88 -5.58
CA ASP A 216 1.94 16.70 -4.63
C ASP A 216 2.81 15.54 -5.13
N ILE A 217 4.10 15.82 -5.26
CA ILE A 217 5.10 14.83 -5.62
C ILE A 217 5.71 14.31 -4.32
N VAL A 218 5.65 13.00 -4.11
CA VAL A 218 6.34 12.32 -3.02
C VAL A 218 7.44 11.48 -3.60
N GLU A 219 8.66 11.95 -3.42
CA GLU A 219 9.87 11.21 -3.78
C GLU A 219 10.31 10.35 -2.61
N ASN A 220 10.68 9.12 -2.89
CA ASN A 220 11.00 8.13 -1.88
C ASN A 220 12.37 7.53 -2.14
N MET A 221 13.14 7.34 -1.08
CA MET A 221 14.46 6.73 -1.10
C MET A 221 14.50 5.66 -0.03
N LEU A 222 14.70 4.41 -0.44
CA LEU A 222 14.96 3.31 0.48
C LEU A 222 16.46 3.21 0.72
N ILE A 223 16.86 3.41 1.97
CA ILE A 223 18.25 3.52 2.38
C ILE A 223 18.59 2.34 3.29
N GLU A 224 19.70 1.69 3.02
CA GLU A 224 20.24 0.61 3.84
C GLU A 224 20.47 1.04 5.29
N LYS A 225 20.33 0.07 6.21
CA LYS A 225 20.51 0.27 7.65
C LYS A 225 21.84 0.96 7.97
N ASP A 226 21.78 1.99 8.81
CA ASP A 226 22.96 2.50 9.52
C ASP A 226 23.06 1.81 10.88
N PHE A 227 24.13 1.05 11.11
CA PHE A 227 24.34 0.41 12.42
C PHE A 227 24.88 1.39 13.47
N LEU A 228 25.41 2.53 13.06
CA LEU A 228 25.97 3.54 13.97
C LEU A 228 24.94 4.61 14.32
N ASN A 229 24.11 5.01 13.36
CA ASN A 229 23.11 6.09 13.51
C ASN A 229 21.70 5.59 13.17
N GLU A 230 21.20 4.61 13.91
CA GLU A 230 19.89 4.00 13.65
C GLU A 230 18.74 4.98 13.98
N VAL A 231 17.86 5.22 13.00
CA VAL A 231 16.63 5.99 13.18
C VAL A 231 15.50 5.06 13.62
N LYS A 232 15.23 5.04 14.93
CA LYS A 232 14.20 4.18 15.54
C LYS A 232 12.82 4.83 15.66
N HIS A 233 12.78 6.15 15.67
CA HIS A 233 11.55 6.92 15.72
C HIS A 233 11.21 7.42 14.33
N ILE A 234 9.92 7.65 14.08
CA ILE A 234 9.49 8.41 12.92
C ILE A 234 9.97 9.86 13.10
N ILE A 235 10.59 10.44 12.08
CA ILE A 235 10.98 11.86 12.07
C ILE A 235 10.30 12.53 10.90
N LYS A 236 9.50 13.55 11.17
CA LYS A 236 8.86 14.39 10.16
C LYS A 236 9.31 15.82 10.35
N GLU A 237 9.73 16.49 9.28
CA GLU A 237 10.21 17.87 9.33
C GLU A 237 9.52 18.71 8.26
N TYR A 238 8.77 19.73 8.69
CA TYR A 238 8.22 20.75 7.81
C TYR A 238 9.25 21.85 7.61
N LYS A 239 9.58 22.13 6.35
CA LYS A 239 10.53 23.17 5.97
C LYS A 239 9.85 24.49 5.67
N ASP A 240 10.62 25.58 5.74
CA ASP A 240 10.14 26.93 5.43
C ASP A 240 9.68 27.09 3.98
N ASN A 241 10.26 26.32 3.06
CA ASN A 241 9.91 26.33 1.64
C ASN A 241 8.63 25.51 1.31
N GLY A 242 7.94 24.97 2.33
CA GLY A 242 6.73 24.17 2.17
C GLY A 242 6.97 22.68 1.96
N GLU A 243 8.23 22.25 1.81
CA GLU A 243 8.55 20.83 1.67
C GLU A 243 8.45 20.08 3.00
N VAL A 244 8.21 18.78 2.91
CA VAL A 244 8.08 17.92 4.09
C VAL A 244 8.95 16.69 3.90
N ILE A 245 9.89 16.48 4.82
CA ILE A 245 10.68 15.25 4.87
C ILE A 245 10.10 14.34 5.94
N THR A 246 9.91 13.07 5.61
CA THR A 246 9.50 12.04 6.54
C THR A 246 10.50 10.87 6.48
N LEU A 247 10.98 10.44 7.63
CA LEU A 247 11.87 9.30 7.80
C LEU A 247 11.13 8.21 8.57
N LEU A 248 10.99 7.04 7.96
CA LEU A 248 10.25 5.91 8.51
C LEU A 248 11.16 4.68 8.64
N PRO A 249 11.20 4.02 9.81
CA PRO A 249 11.73 2.66 9.85
C PRO A 249 10.84 1.74 9.00
N THR A 250 11.41 0.61 8.57
CA THR A 250 10.71 -0.39 7.76
C THR A 250 10.83 -1.76 8.41
N SER A 251 9.93 -2.69 8.06
CA SER A 251 9.96 -4.08 8.52
C SER A 251 11.25 -4.84 8.18
N THR A 252 12.06 -4.31 7.25
CA THR A 252 13.33 -4.91 6.82
C THR A 252 14.56 -4.26 7.46
N ASN A 253 14.37 -3.42 8.49
CA ASN A 253 15.41 -2.61 9.14
C ASN A 253 16.12 -1.62 8.20
N LYS A 254 15.52 -1.30 7.04
CA LYS A 254 15.93 -0.20 6.18
C LYS A 254 15.23 1.09 6.60
N LEU A 255 15.73 2.23 6.14
CA LEU A 255 15.14 3.55 6.36
C LEU A 255 14.46 4.00 5.07
N LEU A 256 13.16 4.31 5.12
CA LEU A 256 12.46 4.98 4.04
C LEU A 256 12.51 6.49 4.30
N ALA A 257 13.09 7.24 3.37
CA ALA A 257 13.07 8.69 3.36
C ALA A 257 12.12 9.19 2.26
N SER A 258 11.09 9.93 2.65
CA SER A 258 10.09 10.49 1.74
C SER A 258 10.16 12.01 1.77
N LEU A 259 10.22 12.64 0.60
CA LEU A 259 10.20 14.08 0.41
C LEU A 259 8.92 14.46 -0.34
N GLN A 260 8.02 15.18 0.33
CA GLN A 260 6.85 15.80 -0.30
C GLN A 260 7.25 17.19 -0.82
N THR A 261 7.01 17.42 -2.11
CA THR A 261 7.37 18.65 -2.83
C THR A 261 6.40 18.90 -3.99
N THR A 262 6.48 20.08 -4.62
CA THR A 262 5.65 20.47 -5.77
C THR A 262 6.35 20.27 -7.11
N SER A 263 7.64 19.95 -7.10
CA SER A 263 8.45 19.73 -8.29
C SER A 263 9.43 18.58 -8.07
N SER A 264 9.55 17.70 -9.07
CA SER A 264 10.52 16.61 -9.08
C SER A 264 11.95 17.16 -8.93
N LYS A 265 12.75 16.50 -8.10
CA LYS A 265 14.14 16.79 -7.80
C LYS A 265 15.04 15.69 -8.36
N GLU A 266 16.25 16.09 -8.73
CA GLU A 266 17.27 15.12 -9.07
C GLU A 266 17.75 14.36 -7.81
N PHE A 267 18.27 13.15 -8.01
CA PHE A 267 18.82 12.32 -6.93
C PHE A 267 19.76 13.08 -5.99
N SER A 268 20.66 13.91 -6.54
CA SER A 268 21.64 14.66 -5.76
C SER A 268 20.99 15.68 -4.82
N GLN A 269 19.89 16.29 -5.26
CA GLN A 269 19.12 17.26 -4.49
C GLN A 269 18.31 16.54 -3.41
N MET A 270 17.57 15.49 -3.77
CA MET A 270 16.81 14.67 -2.82
C MET A 270 17.73 14.11 -1.72
N LYS A 271 18.90 13.57 -2.08
CA LYS A 271 19.90 13.08 -1.13
C LYS A 271 20.34 14.18 -0.17
N LYS A 272 20.64 15.38 -0.66
CA LYS A 272 21.04 16.52 0.18
C LYS A 272 19.95 16.89 1.19
N GLU A 273 18.68 16.81 0.79
CA GLU A 273 17.56 17.02 1.70
C GLU A 273 17.53 15.95 2.80
N VAL A 274 17.73 14.67 2.47
CA VAL A 274 17.78 13.59 3.47
C VAL A 274 18.99 13.74 4.40
N GLU A 275 20.18 14.07 3.85
CA GLU A 275 21.40 14.32 4.62
C GLU A 275 21.28 15.52 5.56
N SER A 276 20.40 16.47 5.24
CA SER A 276 20.09 17.59 6.13
C SER A 276 19.45 17.13 7.44
N VAL A 277 18.88 15.92 7.49
CA VAL A 277 18.29 15.33 8.69
C VAL A 277 19.23 14.29 9.32
N ILE A 278 19.62 13.25 8.58
CA ILE A 278 20.38 12.10 9.13
C ILE A 278 21.90 12.21 9.02
N GLY A 279 22.42 13.29 8.44
CA GLY A 279 23.84 13.44 8.15
C GLY A 279 24.27 12.75 6.84
N PRO A 280 25.55 12.92 6.45
CA PRO A 280 26.04 12.46 5.16
C PRO A 280 26.10 10.94 5.06
N PHE A 281 25.76 10.39 3.89
CA PHE A 281 25.87 8.96 3.61
C PHE A 281 26.31 8.68 2.16
N PRO A 282 27.00 7.55 1.90
CA PRO A 282 27.40 7.17 0.54
C PRO A 282 26.19 6.85 -0.35
N PRO A 283 26.16 7.27 -1.64
CA PRO A 283 25.05 7.01 -2.55
C PRO A 283 24.77 5.51 -2.76
N GLU A 284 25.76 4.65 -2.58
CA GLU A 284 25.66 3.18 -2.71
C GLU A 284 24.76 2.55 -1.63
N ARG A 285 24.37 3.30 -0.59
CA ARG A 285 23.37 2.87 0.40
C ARG A 285 21.93 3.02 -0.08
N VAL A 286 21.70 3.65 -1.22
CA VAL A 286 20.36 3.84 -1.76
C VAL A 286 20.00 2.65 -2.65
N ASP A 287 19.01 1.88 -2.22
CA ASP A 287 18.56 0.69 -2.95
C ASP A 287 17.53 1.02 -4.03
N ILE A 288 16.54 1.84 -3.68
CA ILE A 288 15.36 2.11 -4.50
C ILE A 288 15.03 3.60 -4.39
N ILE A 289 14.72 4.19 -5.54
CA ILE A 289 14.13 5.52 -5.64
C ILE A 289 12.80 5.37 -6.37
N ASN A 290 11.76 6.06 -5.89
CA ASN A 290 10.46 6.08 -6.53
C ASN A 290 9.79 7.44 -6.37
N GLU A 291 9.09 7.88 -7.41
CA GLU A 291 8.28 9.09 -7.39
C GLU A 291 6.80 8.70 -7.48
N ASN A 292 5.99 9.20 -6.56
CA ASN A 292 4.53 9.07 -6.60
C ASN A 292 3.88 10.44 -6.70
N ARG A 293 2.79 10.54 -7.48
CA ARG A 293 1.99 11.75 -7.64
C ARG A 293 0.64 11.57 -6.95
N TYR A 294 0.39 12.41 -5.97
CA TYR A 294 -0.85 12.46 -5.22
C TYR A 294 -1.63 13.73 -5.57
N TRP A 295 -2.95 13.65 -5.47
CA TRP A 295 -3.83 14.77 -5.72
C TRP A 295 -4.12 15.48 -4.40
N THR A 296 -4.17 16.82 -4.44
CA THR A 296 -4.49 17.63 -3.25
C THR A 296 -5.97 17.56 -2.85
N GLU A 297 -6.82 16.91 -3.67
CA GLU A 297 -8.24 16.70 -3.39
C GLU A 297 -8.46 15.92 -2.07
N PRO A 298 -9.49 16.25 -1.29
CA PRO A 298 -9.78 15.58 -0.03
C PRO A 298 -10.27 14.15 -0.27
N ILE A 299 -10.01 13.27 0.70
CA ILE A 299 -10.49 11.88 0.65
C ILE A 299 -12.01 11.86 0.84
N MET A 300 -12.78 11.67 -0.22
CA MET A 300 -14.23 11.87 -0.23
C MET A 300 -15.01 10.72 -0.88
N ILE A 301 -16.25 10.58 -0.43
CA ILE A 301 -17.25 9.71 -1.04
C ILE A 301 -18.15 10.61 -1.86
N ASP A 302 -18.14 10.42 -3.17
CA ASP A 302 -19.04 11.05 -4.10
C ASP A 302 -20.28 10.17 -4.25
N SER A 303 -21.37 10.65 -3.64
CA SER A 303 -22.65 9.97 -3.53
C SER A 303 -23.74 10.59 -4.40
N GLU A 304 -23.40 11.44 -5.38
CA GLU A 304 -24.39 12.13 -6.23
C GLU A 304 -25.37 11.16 -6.90
N TYR A 305 -24.87 10.00 -7.36
CA TYR A 305 -25.65 8.95 -8.02
C TYR A 305 -25.79 7.69 -7.14
N GLN A 306 -25.65 7.84 -5.82
CA GLN A 306 -25.71 6.68 -4.92
C GLN A 306 -27.05 5.96 -5.05
N GLU A 307 -28.17 6.68 -5.18
CA GLU A 307 -29.52 6.09 -5.24
C GLU A 307 -29.71 5.23 -6.50
N ASP A 308 -29.01 5.57 -7.59
CA ASP A 308 -28.98 4.81 -8.83
C ASP A 308 -28.00 3.61 -8.78
N GLY A 309 -27.27 3.47 -7.66
CA GLY A 309 -26.29 2.42 -7.42
C GLY A 309 -24.87 2.77 -7.85
N TYR A 310 -24.55 4.04 -8.15
CA TYR A 310 -23.19 4.45 -8.51
C TYR A 310 -22.54 5.27 -7.40
N ILE A 311 -21.50 4.71 -6.78
CA ILE A 311 -20.75 5.34 -5.69
C ILE A 311 -19.29 5.48 -6.12
N HIS A 312 -18.70 6.67 -5.98
CA HIS A 312 -17.30 6.91 -6.33
C HIS A 312 -16.51 7.33 -5.10
N ILE A 313 -15.48 6.55 -4.76
CA ILE A 313 -14.49 6.91 -3.73
C ILE A 313 -13.35 7.66 -4.41
N GLN A 314 -13.20 8.94 -4.09
CA GLN A 314 -12.13 9.80 -4.57
C GLN A 314 -11.08 9.95 -3.48
N SER A 315 -9.96 9.23 -3.61
CA SER A 315 -8.98 9.11 -2.52
C SER A 315 -7.53 8.91 -2.98
N LYS A 316 -7.14 9.47 -4.15
CA LYS A 316 -5.74 9.44 -4.62
C LYS A 316 -4.87 10.43 -3.81
N ASN A 317 -4.70 10.12 -2.53
CA ASN A 317 -4.06 10.96 -1.51
C ASN A 317 -3.09 10.11 -0.67
N TYR A 318 -1.98 10.69 -0.21
CA TYR A 318 -0.96 9.97 0.56
C TYR A 318 -1.47 9.43 1.90
N ALA A 319 -2.56 9.99 2.43
CA ALA A 319 -3.16 9.58 3.70
C ALA A 319 -4.25 8.50 3.55
N VAL A 320 -4.47 7.94 2.36
CA VAL A 320 -5.57 6.97 2.13
C VAL A 320 -5.48 5.75 3.05
N ASP A 321 -4.26 5.24 3.30
CA ASP A 321 -4.02 4.11 4.20
C ASP A 321 -4.54 4.37 5.63
N ASN A 322 -4.52 5.65 6.04
CA ASN A 322 -4.86 6.11 7.39
C ASN A 322 -6.36 6.23 7.63
N VAL A 323 -7.17 6.30 6.57
CA VAL A 323 -8.63 6.43 6.66
C VAL A 323 -9.35 5.20 6.15
N LEU A 324 -8.60 4.21 5.66
CA LEU A 324 -9.11 3.12 4.83
C LEU A 324 -10.29 2.39 5.49
N ALA A 325 -10.10 1.91 6.72
CA ALA A 325 -11.11 1.10 7.41
C ALA A 325 -12.40 1.87 7.69
N ALA A 326 -12.30 3.15 8.08
CA ALA A 326 -13.48 3.98 8.33
C ALA A 326 -14.16 4.39 7.00
N LEU A 327 -13.38 4.77 6.00
CA LEU A 327 -13.87 5.15 4.68
C LEU A 327 -14.65 4.02 4.01
N THR A 328 -14.11 2.79 4.03
CA THR A 328 -14.79 1.64 3.43
C THR A 328 -15.99 1.19 4.25
N SER A 329 -15.94 1.26 5.59
CA SER A 329 -17.11 1.04 6.45
C SER A 329 -18.28 1.96 6.07
N ASP A 330 -18.01 3.26 5.92
CA ASP A 330 -19.02 4.26 5.55
C ASP A 330 -19.62 3.95 4.16
N VAL A 331 -18.80 3.53 3.19
CA VAL A 331 -19.29 3.16 1.85
C VAL A 331 -20.09 1.86 1.87
N VAL A 332 -19.70 0.87 2.69
CA VAL A 332 -20.48 -0.37 2.84
C VAL A 332 -21.89 -0.07 3.33
N GLU A 333 -22.07 0.87 4.28
CA GLU A 333 -23.40 1.29 4.71
C GLU A 333 -24.25 1.83 3.56
N LEU A 334 -23.66 2.60 2.63
CA LEU A 334 -24.34 3.08 1.43
C LEU A 334 -24.70 1.93 0.48
N VAL A 335 -23.76 1.00 0.21
CA VAL A 335 -24.02 -0.17 -0.64
C VAL A 335 -25.18 -0.99 -0.08
N LEU A 336 -25.20 -1.24 1.24
CA LEU A 336 -26.21 -2.09 1.88
C LEU A 336 -27.62 -1.49 1.82
N GLN A 337 -27.80 -0.17 1.63
CA GLN A 337 -29.12 0.43 1.44
C GLN A 337 -29.85 -0.12 0.20
N HIS A 338 -29.10 -0.62 -0.79
CA HIS A 338 -29.66 -1.24 -1.99
C HIS A 338 -30.07 -2.70 -1.76
N PHE A 339 -29.68 -3.33 -0.66
CA PHE A 339 -29.90 -4.77 -0.46
C PHE A 339 -30.60 -5.06 0.86
N LYS A 340 -31.27 -6.21 0.93
CA LYS A 340 -31.65 -6.84 2.20
C LYS A 340 -30.64 -7.94 2.52
N ALA A 341 -29.36 -7.60 2.48
CA ALA A 341 -28.28 -8.56 2.65
C ALA A 341 -28.19 -8.98 4.12
N THR A 342 -27.99 -10.28 4.34
CA THR A 342 -27.64 -10.82 5.65
C THR A 342 -26.12 -10.95 5.77
N THR A 343 -25.61 -11.04 6.98
CA THR A 343 -24.21 -11.41 7.22
C THR A 343 -23.91 -12.80 6.66
N ASN A 344 -22.69 -12.98 6.19
CA ASN A 344 -22.15 -14.28 5.79
C ASN A 344 -21.70 -15.03 7.05
N ASN A 345 -22.40 -16.12 7.39
CA ASN A 345 -22.10 -16.93 8.58
C ASN A 345 -20.86 -17.82 8.40
N ASP A 346 -20.43 -18.03 7.15
CA ASP A 346 -19.26 -18.83 6.79
C ASP A 346 -18.01 -17.95 6.55
N PHE A 347 -18.07 -16.67 6.95
CA PHE A 347 -16.96 -15.74 6.78
C PHE A 347 -15.73 -16.18 7.58
N GLU A 348 -14.60 -16.35 6.90
CA GLU A 348 -13.29 -16.58 7.50
C GLU A 348 -12.43 -15.33 7.35
N GLY A 349 -12.19 -14.63 8.47
CA GLY A 349 -11.47 -13.35 8.48
C GLY A 349 -9.96 -13.49 8.57
N LYS A 350 -9.42 -14.67 8.88
CA LYS A 350 -7.98 -14.86 9.05
C LYS A 350 -7.30 -15.15 7.73
N ARG A 351 -6.22 -14.44 7.46
CA ARG A 351 -5.36 -14.74 6.32
C ARG A 351 -4.77 -16.15 6.44
N ARG A 352 -4.72 -16.88 5.33
CA ARG A 352 -4.01 -18.16 5.24
C ARG A 352 -2.56 -17.98 5.73
N LYS A 353 -2.14 -18.81 6.68
CA LYS A 353 -0.75 -18.84 7.15
C LYS A 353 0.23 -19.17 6.02
N TYR A 354 1.37 -18.50 6.03
CA TYR A 354 2.51 -18.77 5.15
C TYR A 354 3.82 -18.62 5.93
N TYR A 355 4.89 -19.17 5.39
CA TYR A 355 6.18 -19.19 6.06
C TYR A 355 7.09 -18.10 5.50
N ARG A 356 7.84 -17.45 6.40
CA ARG A 356 8.91 -16.53 6.04
C ARG A 356 10.21 -17.09 6.59
N PHE A 357 11.01 -17.72 5.74
CA PHE A 357 12.15 -18.55 6.17
C PHE A 357 13.17 -17.78 7.02
N ARG A 358 13.33 -16.48 6.72
CA ARG A 358 14.20 -15.56 7.45
C ARG A 358 13.76 -15.26 8.89
N GLU A 359 12.49 -15.44 9.21
CA GLU A 359 11.90 -15.16 10.53
C GLU A 359 11.84 -16.42 11.42
N MET A 360 12.09 -17.60 10.83
CA MET A 360 12.06 -18.89 11.52
C MET A 360 13.40 -19.22 12.18
N ASN A 361 13.34 -19.95 13.30
CA ASN A 361 14.52 -20.55 13.94
C ASN A 361 14.96 -21.84 13.22
N ASP A 362 16.12 -22.40 13.59
CA ASP A 362 16.68 -23.56 12.88
C ASP A 362 15.87 -24.85 13.04
N GLU A 363 15.15 -25.04 14.15
CA GLU A 363 14.25 -26.18 14.34
C GLU A 363 13.05 -26.07 13.38
N GLU A 364 12.37 -24.93 13.38
CA GLU A 364 11.25 -24.63 12.48
C GLU A 364 11.65 -24.75 11.00
N ARG A 365 12.84 -24.26 10.64
CA ARG A 365 13.40 -24.38 9.28
C ARG A 365 13.60 -25.85 8.89
N ASN A 366 14.14 -26.67 9.77
CA ASN A 366 14.33 -28.09 9.48
C ASN A 366 12.99 -28.82 9.32
N GLU A 367 11.98 -28.48 10.12
CA GLU A 367 10.63 -29.04 10.00
C GLU A 367 9.99 -28.71 8.64
N ILE A 368 9.99 -27.44 8.23
CA ILE A 368 9.38 -27.05 6.94
C ILE A 368 10.13 -27.64 5.74
N ILE A 369 11.47 -27.79 5.83
CA ILE A 369 12.29 -28.45 4.80
C ILE A 369 11.93 -29.93 4.65
N GLN A 370 11.62 -30.62 5.76
CA GLN A 370 11.16 -32.01 5.71
C GLN A 370 9.78 -32.14 5.03
N ILE A 371 8.91 -31.15 5.22
CA ILE A 371 7.56 -31.12 4.63
C ILE A 371 7.62 -30.78 3.13
N ASP A 372 8.35 -29.73 2.75
CA ASP A 372 8.61 -29.39 1.35
C ASP A 372 10.09 -29.00 1.15
N PRO A 373 10.90 -29.86 0.50
CA PRO A 373 12.32 -29.60 0.24
C PRO A 373 12.62 -28.31 -0.52
N LYS A 374 11.63 -27.66 -1.16
CA LYS A 374 11.79 -26.34 -1.79
C LYS A 374 12.13 -25.25 -0.78
N TYR A 375 11.69 -25.37 0.47
CA TYR A 375 12.13 -24.46 1.55
C TYR A 375 13.60 -24.64 1.92
N GLY A 376 14.26 -25.72 1.48
CA GLY A 376 15.71 -25.92 1.65
C GLY A 376 16.55 -25.27 0.55
N LYS A 377 15.91 -24.71 -0.48
CA LYS A 377 16.60 -24.15 -1.66
C LYS A 377 16.60 -22.64 -1.63
N MET A 378 17.73 -22.05 -1.24
CA MET A 378 17.89 -20.59 -1.23
C MET A 378 17.92 -20.01 -2.66
N ILE A 379 16.98 -19.10 -2.94
CA ILE A 379 16.89 -18.39 -4.22
C ILE A 379 17.47 -16.99 -4.11
N CYS A 380 17.11 -16.25 -3.05
CA CYS A 380 17.61 -14.91 -2.78
C CYS A 380 18.44 -14.90 -1.50
N LEU A 381 19.76 -14.81 -1.63
CA LEU A 381 20.69 -14.81 -0.48
C LEU A 381 20.62 -13.51 0.33
N CYS A 382 20.45 -12.36 -0.31
CA CYS A 382 20.43 -11.06 0.39
C CYS A 382 19.15 -10.84 1.22
N SER A 383 18.04 -11.46 0.82
CA SER A 383 16.75 -11.36 1.53
C SER A 383 16.37 -12.63 2.30
N ASN A 384 17.24 -13.65 2.27
CA ASN A 384 17.00 -14.99 2.82
C ASN A 384 15.66 -15.61 2.38
N VAL A 385 15.41 -15.66 1.06
CA VAL A 385 14.18 -16.24 0.49
C VAL A 385 14.46 -17.53 -0.26
N THR A 386 13.62 -18.53 -0.03
CA THR A 386 13.66 -19.89 -0.56
C THR A 386 12.80 -20.07 -1.82
N GLU A 387 12.98 -21.19 -2.54
CA GLU A 387 12.09 -21.58 -3.63
C GLU A 387 10.66 -21.85 -3.11
N GLY A 388 10.54 -22.41 -1.90
CA GLY A 388 9.26 -22.69 -1.25
C GLY A 388 8.39 -21.44 -1.08
N GLU A 389 8.97 -20.35 -0.57
CA GLU A 389 8.27 -19.06 -0.40
C GLU A 389 7.81 -18.46 -1.73
N ILE A 390 8.64 -18.55 -2.77
CA ILE A 390 8.28 -18.04 -4.11
C ILE A 390 7.11 -18.85 -4.68
N VAL A 391 7.18 -20.18 -4.62
CA VAL A 391 6.11 -21.06 -5.10
C VAL A 391 4.81 -20.83 -4.31
N ASP A 392 4.87 -20.69 -2.99
CA ASP A 392 3.71 -20.37 -2.15
C ASP A 392 3.08 -19.04 -2.57
N SER A 393 3.90 -18.00 -2.77
CA SER A 393 3.42 -16.68 -3.18
C SER A 393 2.67 -16.67 -4.52
N ILE A 394 2.98 -17.61 -5.41
CA ILE A 394 2.32 -17.76 -6.73
C ILE A 394 1.03 -18.58 -6.61
N ARG A 395 1.04 -19.62 -5.79
CA ARG A 395 -0.05 -20.61 -5.69
C ARG A 395 -1.15 -20.23 -4.70
N ARG A 396 -0.87 -19.33 -3.75
CA ARG A 396 -1.85 -18.87 -2.78
C ARG A 396 -2.98 -18.07 -3.45
N PRO A 397 -4.13 -17.87 -2.77
CA PRO A 397 -5.20 -16.99 -3.24
C PRO A 397 -4.64 -15.65 -3.71
N MET A 398 -5.16 -15.10 -4.80
CA MET A 398 -4.61 -13.87 -5.39
C MET A 398 -3.07 -13.87 -5.51
N GLY A 399 -2.50 -15.03 -5.87
CA GLY A 399 -1.06 -15.23 -5.91
C GLY A 399 -0.37 -14.42 -7.02
N ALA A 400 0.93 -14.20 -6.85
CA ALA A 400 1.74 -13.42 -7.77
C ALA A 400 1.67 -13.93 -9.22
N ARG A 401 1.63 -12.99 -10.17
CA ARG A 401 1.66 -13.27 -11.62
C ARG A 401 2.83 -12.65 -12.36
N THR A 402 3.57 -11.76 -11.69
CA THR A 402 4.67 -10.98 -12.25
C THR A 402 5.89 -11.04 -11.34
N VAL A 403 7.05 -10.61 -11.84
CA VAL A 403 8.28 -10.52 -11.03
C VAL A 403 8.07 -9.59 -9.83
N GLU A 404 7.37 -8.48 -10.04
CA GLU A 404 7.04 -7.53 -8.99
C GLU A 404 6.05 -8.12 -7.98
N GLY A 405 5.04 -8.87 -8.42
CA GLY A 405 4.12 -9.57 -7.53
C GLY A 405 4.84 -10.56 -6.60
N VAL A 406 5.88 -11.26 -7.09
CA VAL A 406 6.73 -12.13 -6.27
C VAL A 406 7.60 -11.29 -5.33
N ARG A 407 8.26 -10.25 -5.85
CA ARG A 407 9.10 -9.32 -5.08
C ARG A 407 8.33 -8.79 -3.87
N ARG A 408 7.11 -8.30 -4.06
CA ARG A 408 6.30 -7.69 -3.01
C ARG A 408 5.85 -8.68 -1.93
N ARG A 409 5.50 -9.92 -2.30
CA ARG A 409 5.07 -10.95 -1.34
C ARG A 409 6.22 -11.60 -0.57
N THR A 410 7.41 -11.68 -1.16
CA THR A 410 8.52 -12.46 -0.60
C THR A 410 9.69 -11.61 -0.09
N GLY A 411 9.86 -10.39 -0.61
CA GLY A 411 11.06 -9.58 -0.37
C GLY A 411 12.24 -9.96 -1.29
N THR A 412 12.06 -10.87 -2.26
CA THR A 412 13.09 -11.15 -3.27
C THR A 412 13.42 -9.89 -4.06
N ILE A 413 14.66 -9.77 -4.56
CA ILE A 413 15.13 -8.65 -5.38
C ILE A 413 15.29 -7.31 -4.61
N PHE A 414 14.65 -7.11 -3.45
CA PHE A 414 14.78 -5.90 -2.61
C PHE A 414 16.14 -5.70 -1.91
N GLY A 415 16.99 -6.74 -1.87
CA GLY A 415 18.31 -6.63 -1.27
C GLY A 415 19.32 -5.95 -2.19
N ARG A 416 20.49 -5.60 -1.65
CA ARG A 416 21.56 -4.83 -2.33
C ARG A 416 21.93 -5.24 -3.75
N CYS A 417 21.78 -6.53 -4.09
CA CYS A 417 22.11 -7.01 -5.43
C CYS A 417 21.04 -6.68 -6.49
N GLN A 418 19.89 -6.14 -6.09
CA GLN A 418 18.78 -5.72 -6.97
C GLN A 418 18.41 -6.77 -8.02
N GLY A 419 18.46 -8.04 -7.63
CA GLY A 419 18.05 -9.16 -8.49
C GLY A 419 19.16 -9.77 -9.35
N SER A 420 20.40 -9.27 -9.29
CA SER A 420 21.53 -9.75 -10.10
C SER A 420 21.74 -11.27 -10.07
N TYR A 421 21.36 -11.94 -8.98
CA TYR A 421 21.46 -13.40 -8.84
C TYR A 421 20.12 -14.14 -8.89
N CYS A 422 19.07 -13.59 -8.27
CA CYS A 422 17.82 -14.30 -8.07
C CYS A 422 16.80 -14.07 -9.19
N LEU A 423 16.92 -13.00 -9.98
CA LEU A 423 15.91 -12.62 -10.97
C LEU A 423 15.64 -13.73 -12.00
N THR A 424 16.68 -14.28 -12.62
CA THR A 424 16.52 -15.38 -13.61
C THR A 424 15.87 -16.62 -13.00
N LYS A 425 16.17 -16.91 -11.72
CA LYS A 425 15.55 -18.03 -11.00
C LYS A 425 14.07 -17.77 -10.71
N VAL A 426 13.73 -16.55 -10.27
CA VAL A 426 12.34 -16.10 -10.05
C VAL A 426 11.53 -16.21 -11.33
N ILE A 427 12.06 -15.73 -12.47
CA ILE A 427 11.40 -15.84 -13.78
C ILE A 427 11.18 -17.31 -14.15
N GLY A 428 12.19 -18.18 -13.96
CA GLY A 428 12.06 -19.60 -14.23
C GLY A 428 11.00 -20.29 -13.37
N ILE A 429 10.90 -19.92 -12.08
CA ILE A 429 9.86 -20.44 -11.18
C ILE A 429 8.48 -19.93 -11.64
N LEU A 430 8.31 -18.63 -11.91
CA LEU A 430 7.06 -18.07 -12.42
C LEU A 430 6.60 -18.76 -13.72
N ALA A 431 7.49 -18.90 -14.70
CA ALA A 431 7.19 -19.56 -15.96
C ALA A 431 6.71 -21.00 -15.76
N ARG A 432 7.38 -21.74 -14.86
CA ARG A 432 7.00 -23.11 -14.51
C ARG A 432 5.65 -23.18 -13.81
N GLU A 433 5.42 -22.36 -12.78
CA GLU A 433 4.21 -22.39 -11.97
C GLU A 433 2.98 -21.85 -12.71
N LEU A 434 3.16 -20.94 -13.67
CA LEU A 434 2.09 -20.36 -14.49
C LEU A 434 1.90 -21.08 -15.84
N HIS A 435 2.70 -22.11 -16.13
CA HIS A 435 2.71 -22.82 -17.41
C HIS A 435 2.88 -21.88 -18.63
N LYS A 436 3.80 -20.92 -18.51
CA LYS A 436 4.11 -19.90 -19.53
C LYS A 436 5.55 -20.03 -20.01
N SER A 437 5.87 -19.44 -21.17
CA SER A 437 7.26 -19.25 -21.57
C SER A 437 7.94 -18.24 -20.63
N PRO A 438 9.25 -18.36 -20.34
CA PRO A 438 10.00 -17.29 -19.69
C PRO A 438 9.94 -15.94 -20.42
N LEU A 439 9.66 -15.96 -21.74
CA LEU A 439 9.46 -14.75 -22.55
C LEU A 439 8.12 -14.04 -22.27
N ASP A 440 7.14 -14.76 -21.71
CA ASP A 440 5.81 -14.24 -21.42
C ASP A 440 5.70 -13.72 -19.97
N ILE A 441 6.80 -13.74 -19.21
CA ILE A 441 6.85 -13.23 -17.84
C ILE A 441 7.10 -11.73 -17.86
N MET A 442 6.13 -11.00 -17.31
CA MET A 442 6.15 -9.55 -17.18
C MET A 442 6.83 -9.12 -15.87
N ASN A 443 7.42 -7.92 -15.88
CA ASN A 443 7.95 -7.31 -14.67
C ASN A 443 6.83 -6.94 -13.71
N ASP A 444 5.90 -6.11 -14.17
CA ASP A 444 4.81 -5.52 -13.38
C ASP A 444 3.56 -5.34 -14.25
N LYS A 445 3.67 -4.64 -15.38
CA LYS A 445 2.53 -4.27 -16.23
C LYS A 445 2.56 -4.89 -17.62
N LYS A 446 1.53 -4.63 -18.41
CA LYS A 446 1.46 -5.10 -19.81
C LYS A 446 2.66 -4.58 -20.61
N ASP A 447 3.20 -5.44 -21.47
CA ASP A 447 4.35 -5.13 -22.34
C ASP A 447 5.63 -4.76 -21.56
N SER A 448 5.80 -5.32 -20.35
CA SER A 448 6.99 -5.18 -19.50
C SER A 448 7.83 -6.47 -19.42
N GLN A 449 7.97 -7.19 -20.54
CA GLN A 449 8.70 -8.46 -20.59
C GLN A 449 10.12 -8.30 -20.02
N VAL A 450 10.49 -9.16 -19.08
CA VAL A 450 11.84 -9.11 -18.48
C VAL A 450 12.88 -9.73 -19.41
N ILE A 451 12.47 -10.70 -20.23
CA ILE A 451 13.30 -11.36 -21.23
C ILE A 451 12.67 -11.11 -22.60
N PHE A 452 13.39 -10.38 -23.47
CA PHE A 452 12.87 -10.00 -24.78
C PHE A 452 12.92 -11.14 -25.81
N ALA A 453 14.03 -11.88 -25.84
CA ALA A 453 14.23 -12.95 -26.81
C ALA A 453 15.26 -13.97 -26.33
N ARG A 454 15.25 -15.15 -26.95
CA ARG A 454 16.34 -16.13 -26.82
C ARG A 454 17.50 -15.72 -27.72
N ILE A 455 18.72 -15.73 -27.18
CA ILE A 455 19.94 -15.42 -27.95
C ILE A 455 20.40 -16.65 -28.76
N LYS A 456 20.27 -17.86 -28.20
CA LYS A 456 20.53 -19.14 -28.88
C LYS A 456 19.57 -20.20 -28.35
N GLU A 457 19.07 -21.03 -29.26
CA GLU A 457 18.35 -22.26 -28.95
C GLU A 457 19.35 -23.41 -29.10
N PHE A 458 19.56 -24.15 -28.03
CA PHE A 458 20.34 -25.37 -28.09
C PHE A 458 19.34 -26.51 -28.22
N ASP A 459 19.47 -27.31 -29.28
CA ASP A 459 18.83 -28.62 -29.32
C ASP A 459 19.42 -29.43 -28.15
N SER A 460 18.68 -29.54 -27.06
CA SER A 460 19.08 -30.38 -25.94
C SER A 460 19.09 -31.83 -26.41
N MET A 461 20.28 -32.45 -26.44
CA MET A 461 20.49 -33.89 -26.64
C MET A 461 19.84 -34.73 -25.53
#